data_AF-A0A1B6GKN1-F1
#
_entry.id   AF-A0A1B6GKN1-F1
#
_cell.length_a   1.000
_cell.length_b   1.000
_cell.length_c   1.000
_cell.angle_alpha   90.00
_cell.angle_beta   90.00
_cell.angle_gamma   90.00
#
_symmetry.space_group_name_H-M   'P 1'
#
loop_
_entity.id
_entity.type
_entity.pdbx_description
1 polymer ?
#
loop_
_entity_poly.entity_id
_entity_poly.type
_entity_poly.pdbx_seq_one_letter_code
_entity_poly.pdbx_strand_id
1 'polypeptide(L)'
;KLDKSIGLVMDALDSKDMLKDSIVVFLSDNGAANIGVYNNWGSNYPWRGHKATLWEGAVRAPALIWSPLINYPSRVSYELMHITDWLPTLLSATGCDVKLKNIDGANQ
;
A
#
# COMPACT_ATOMS: atom_id res chain seq x y z
N LYS A 1 13.53 -11.46 -4.58
CA LYS A 1 14.33 -10.28 -5.04
C LYS A 1 13.70 -8.98 -4.57
N LEU A 2 12.40 -8.75 -4.78
CA LEU A 2 11.69 -7.53 -4.35
C LEU A 2 11.90 -7.19 -2.87
N ASP A 3 11.62 -8.13 -1.97
CA ASP A 3 11.81 -7.95 -0.51
C ASP A 3 13.22 -7.47 -0.15
N LYS A 4 14.26 -8.16 -0.64
CA LYS A 4 15.66 -7.72 -0.50
C LYS A 4 15.90 -6.31 -1.05
N SER A 5 15.32 -5.96 -2.21
CA SER A 5 15.47 -4.63 -2.78
C SER A 5 14.80 -3.55 -1.94
N ILE A 6 13.67 -3.84 -1.30
CA ILE A 6 13.04 -2.93 -0.33
C ILE A 6 13.96 -2.75 0.87
N GLY A 7 14.52 -3.84 1.40
CA GLY A 7 15.53 -3.77 2.48
C GLY A 7 16.69 -2.84 2.14
N LEU A 8 17.25 -2.95 0.92
CA LEU A 8 18.32 -2.05 0.47
C LEU A 8 17.90 -0.57 0.41
N VAL A 9 16.65 -0.27 0.05
CA VAL A 9 16.12 1.11 0.07
C VAL A 9 15.98 1.60 1.51
N MET A 10 15.43 0.77 2.40
CA MET A 10 15.28 1.10 3.82
C MET A 10 16.65 1.36 4.45
N ASP A 11 17.62 0.47 4.25
CA ASP A 11 19.00 0.62 4.76
C ASP A 11 19.67 1.89 4.23
N ALA A 12 19.46 2.22 2.95
CA ALA A 12 20.01 3.44 2.36
C ALA A 12 19.41 4.70 3.00
N LEU A 13 18.09 4.74 3.21
CA LEU A 13 17.42 5.86 3.89
C LEU A 13 17.84 5.97 5.36
N ASP A 14 18.02 4.85 6.06
CA ASP A 14 18.46 4.80 7.45
C ASP A 14 19.89 5.34 7.60
N SER A 15 20.80 4.89 6.73
CA SER A 15 22.20 5.34 6.72
C SER A 15 22.38 6.85 6.47
N LYS A 16 21.33 7.52 5.99
CA LYS A 16 21.27 8.96 5.71
C LYS A 16 20.40 9.72 6.71
N ASP A 17 19.94 9.07 7.77
CA ASP A 17 19.06 9.66 8.79
C ASP A 17 17.77 10.25 8.18
N MET A 18 17.31 9.69 7.06
CA MET A 18 16.10 10.12 6.34
C MET A 18 14.86 9.36 6.81
N LEU A 19 15.03 8.15 7.34
CA LEU A 19 13.90 7.33 7.79
C LEU A 19 13.09 7.95 8.93
N LYS A 20 13.71 8.79 9.77
CA LYS A 20 13.06 9.47 10.91
C LYS A 20 11.85 10.34 10.53
N ASP A 21 11.81 10.81 9.29
CA ASP A 21 10.75 11.67 8.74
C ASP A 21 10.24 11.11 7.40
N SER A 22 10.16 9.78 7.30
CA SER A 22 9.68 9.09 6.11
C SER A 22 8.37 8.35 6.39
N ILE A 23 7.50 8.34 5.38
CA ILE A 23 6.36 7.42 5.28
C ILE A 23 6.67 6.46 4.13
N VAL A 24 6.66 5.17 4.44
CA VAL A 24 6.87 4.10 3.45
C VAL A 24 5.57 3.34 3.31
N VAL A 25 5.03 3.31 2.09
CA VAL A 25 3.85 2.53 1.74
C VAL A 25 4.26 1.41 0.80
N PHE A 26 3.88 0.18 1.14
CA PHE A 26 4.02 -0.98 0.27
C PHE A 26 2.64 -1.54 -0.04
N LEU A 27 2.29 -1.67 -1.32
CA LEU A 27 1.00 -2.21 -1.76
C LEU A 27 1.10 -2.89 -3.13
N SER A 28 0.05 -3.62 -3.52
CA SER A 28 -0.13 -4.16 -4.87
C SER A 28 -1.27 -3.45 -5.62
N ASP A 29 -1.15 -3.32 -6.94
CA ASP A 29 -2.13 -2.65 -7.82
C ASP A 29 -3.40 -3.49 -8.05
N ASN A 30 -3.23 -4.82 -8.08
CA ASN A 30 -4.27 -5.81 -8.21
C ASN A 30 -3.86 -7.12 -7.52
N GLY A 31 -4.80 -8.05 -7.40
CA GLY A 31 -4.53 -9.44 -7.02
C GLY A 31 -3.69 -10.19 -8.06
N ALA A 32 -3.24 -11.39 -7.70
CA ALA A 32 -2.40 -12.22 -8.54
C ALA A 32 -3.11 -12.65 -9.83
N ALA A 33 -2.35 -12.68 -10.92
CA ALA A 33 -2.75 -13.28 -12.19
C ALA A 33 -2.33 -14.75 -12.19
N ASN A 34 -2.95 -15.59 -11.36
CA ASN A 34 -2.60 -17.01 -11.23
C ASN A 34 -3.32 -17.92 -12.26
N ILE A 35 -4.01 -17.32 -13.24
CA ILE A 35 -4.72 -17.99 -14.34
C ILE A 35 -4.54 -17.13 -15.61
N GLY A 36 -4.47 -17.77 -16.78
CA GLY A 36 -4.46 -17.10 -18.08
C GLY A 36 -3.06 -16.88 -18.68
N VAL A 37 -2.97 -16.05 -19.72
CA VAL A 37 -1.71 -15.85 -20.48
C VAL A 37 -0.60 -15.14 -19.68
N TYR A 38 -0.98 -14.43 -18.63
CA TYR A 38 -0.06 -13.75 -17.70
C TYR A 38 0.13 -14.53 -16.40
N ASN A 39 -0.06 -15.86 -16.44
CA ASN A 39 -0.02 -16.70 -15.24
C ASN A 39 1.29 -16.51 -14.46
N ASN A 40 1.17 -16.28 -13.15
CA ASN A 40 2.27 -16.21 -12.22
C ASN A 40 2.01 -17.08 -10.97
N TRP A 41 3.03 -17.22 -10.12
CA TRP A 41 2.94 -18.00 -8.88
C TRP A 41 2.40 -17.20 -7.69
N GLY A 42 1.71 -16.08 -7.92
CA GLY A 42 1.04 -15.35 -6.86
C GLY A 42 -0.15 -16.13 -6.29
N SER A 43 -0.53 -15.80 -5.06
CA SER A 43 -1.67 -16.43 -4.38
C SER A 43 -2.67 -15.37 -3.95
N ASN A 44 -3.95 -15.65 -4.22
CA ASN A 44 -5.07 -14.83 -3.77
C ASN A 44 -5.80 -15.44 -2.56
N TYR A 45 -5.28 -16.54 -2.00
CA TYR A 45 -5.91 -17.21 -0.87
C TYR A 45 -6.11 -16.24 0.32
N PRO A 46 -7.26 -16.29 1.03
CA PRO A 46 -8.39 -17.20 0.87
C PRO A 46 -9.48 -16.72 -0.12
N TRP A 47 -9.21 -15.67 -0.87
CA TRP A 47 -10.21 -14.93 -1.62
C TRP A 47 -10.50 -15.54 -3.00
N ARG A 48 -11.75 -15.41 -3.44
CA ARG A 48 -12.21 -15.86 -4.76
C ARG A 48 -11.64 -14.95 -5.85
N GLY A 49 -11.28 -15.53 -7.00
CA GLY A 49 -10.94 -14.81 -8.22
C GLY A 49 -9.46 -14.45 -8.38
N HIS A 50 -9.16 -13.73 -9.46
CA HIS A 50 -7.82 -13.38 -9.90
C HIS A 50 -7.82 -12.07 -10.67
N LYS A 51 -6.64 -11.53 -10.98
CA LYS A 51 -6.48 -10.33 -11.81
C LYS A 51 -7.46 -10.33 -13.00
N ALA A 52 -8.09 -9.17 -13.24
CA ALA A 52 -9.13 -8.95 -14.25
C ALA A 52 -10.52 -9.54 -13.93
N THR A 53 -10.80 -9.84 -12.66
CA THR A 53 -12.16 -10.14 -12.18
C THR A 53 -12.58 -9.15 -11.10
N LEU A 54 -13.87 -9.12 -10.72
CA LEU A 54 -14.39 -8.23 -9.67
C LEU A 54 -14.46 -8.89 -8.29
N TRP A 55 -13.92 -10.10 -8.15
CA TRP A 55 -13.93 -10.82 -6.88
C TRP A 55 -12.80 -10.35 -5.97
N GLU A 56 -12.93 -10.56 -4.66
CA GLU A 56 -11.95 -10.12 -3.64
C GLU A 56 -10.50 -10.47 -3.98
N GLY A 57 -10.24 -11.66 -4.54
CA GLY A 57 -8.89 -12.09 -4.93
C GLY A 57 -8.27 -11.28 -6.08
N ALA A 58 -9.02 -10.38 -6.70
CA ALA A 58 -8.56 -9.48 -7.75
C ALA A 58 -8.39 -8.04 -7.29
N VAL A 59 -9.24 -7.59 -6.36
CA VAL A 59 -9.34 -6.18 -5.93
C VAL A 59 -8.86 -5.93 -4.50
N ARG A 60 -8.76 -6.98 -3.67
CA ARG A 60 -8.17 -6.92 -2.33
C ARG A 60 -6.69 -7.26 -2.43
N ALA A 61 -5.85 -6.28 -2.13
CA ALA A 61 -4.39 -6.37 -2.20
C ALA A 61 -3.75 -6.28 -0.80
N PRO A 62 -2.55 -6.85 -0.59
CA PRO A 62 -1.77 -6.54 0.59
C PRO A 62 -1.38 -5.05 0.57
N ALA A 63 -1.48 -4.40 1.72
CA ALA A 63 -0.98 -3.05 1.95
C ALA A 63 -0.34 -2.97 3.34
N LEU A 64 0.79 -2.27 3.42
CA LEU A 64 1.54 -2.00 4.64
C LEU A 64 1.95 -0.53 4.63
N ILE A 65 1.86 0.12 5.79
CA ILE A 65 2.41 1.44 6.01
C ILE A 65 3.41 1.37 7.16
N TRP A 66 4.56 2.02 6.98
CA TRP A 66 5.59 2.15 7.98
C TRP A 66 6.02 3.61 8.09
N SER A 67 6.16 4.09 9.32
CA SER A 67 6.78 5.37 9.64
C SER A 67 7.07 5.42 11.14
N PRO A 68 8.21 5.99 11.59
CA PRO A 68 8.45 6.24 13.01
C PRO A 68 7.52 7.32 13.59
N LEU A 69 6.79 8.06 12.74
CA LEU A 69 5.82 9.08 13.14
C LEU A 69 4.43 8.52 13.47
N ILE A 70 4.20 7.23 13.25
CA ILE A 70 2.93 6.58 13.61
C ILE A 70 2.90 6.32 15.11
N ASN A 71 1.99 6.98 15.83
CA ASN A 71 1.86 6.89 17.29
C ASN A 71 1.58 5.47 17.81
N TYR A 72 0.84 4.67 17.03
CA TYR A 72 0.46 3.29 17.39
C TYR A 72 0.95 2.33 16.31
N PRO A 73 2.27 2.03 16.29
CA PRO A 73 2.86 1.13 15.31
C PRO A 73 2.49 -0.33 15.64
N SER A 74 2.84 -1.25 14.74
CA SER A 74 2.66 -2.70 14.94
C SER A 74 1.20 -3.11 15.20
N ARG A 75 0.26 -2.50 14.49
CA ARG A 75 -1.17 -2.81 14.56
C ARG A 75 -1.74 -3.25 13.22
N VAL A 76 -2.87 -3.96 13.28
CA VAL A 76 -3.70 -4.25 12.11
C VAL A 76 -4.91 -3.32 12.16
N SER A 77 -5.20 -2.62 11.06
CA SER A 77 -6.46 -1.91 10.87
C SER A 77 -7.42 -2.80 10.07
N TYR A 78 -8.67 -2.90 10.52
CA TYR A 78 -9.74 -3.59 9.81
C TYR A 78 -10.68 -2.61 9.08
N GLU A 79 -10.38 -1.32 9.15
CA GLU A 79 -11.11 -0.28 8.41
C GLU A 79 -10.95 -0.47 6.91
N LEU A 80 -11.96 -0.02 6.16
CA LEU A 80 -11.93 -0.07 4.71
C LEU A 80 -11.02 1.03 4.17
N MET A 81 -10.06 0.65 3.34
CA MET A 81 -9.17 1.55 2.62
C MET A 81 -9.18 1.21 1.12
N HIS A 82 -9.34 2.23 0.29
CA HIS A 82 -9.27 2.12 -1.17
C HIS A 82 -7.98 2.77 -1.69
N ILE A 83 -7.51 2.36 -2.88
CA ILE A 83 -6.26 2.90 -3.46
C ILE A 83 -6.32 4.43 -3.68
N THR A 84 -7.52 4.98 -3.88
CA THR A 84 -7.76 6.42 -4.02
C THR A 84 -7.53 7.21 -2.74
N ASP A 85 -7.59 6.55 -1.58
CA ASP A 85 -7.44 7.18 -0.27
C ASP A 85 -6.00 7.59 0.02
N TRP A 86 -5.03 6.94 -0.64
CA TRP A 86 -3.61 7.27 -0.46
C TRP A 86 -3.30 8.73 -0.79
N LEU A 87 -3.93 9.30 -1.82
CA LEU A 87 -3.69 10.70 -2.21
C LEU A 87 -4.07 11.70 -1.09
N PRO A 88 -5.33 11.79 -0.64
CA PRO A 88 -5.70 12.70 0.44
C PRO A 88 -5.01 12.35 1.77
N THR A 89 -4.77 11.07 2.06
CA THR A 89 -4.10 10.64 3.29
C THR A 89 -2.64 11.10 3.36
N LEU A 90 -1.86 10.84 2.31
CA LEU A 90 -0.45 11.26 2.26
C LEU A 90 -0.32 12.78 2.21
N LEU A 91 -1.22 13.47 1.51
CA LEU A 91 -1.23 14.93 1.46
C LEU A 91 -1.56 15.56 2.81
N SER A 92 -2.51 14.99 3.56
CA SER A 92 -2.77 15.40 4.94
C SER A 92 -1.54 15.19 5.82
N ALA A 93 -0.79 14.10 5.62
CA ALA A 93 0.39 13.79 6.42
C ALA A 93 1.55 14.77 6.20
N THR A 94 1.64 15.45 5.06
CA THR A 94 2.65 16.50 4.83
C THR A 94 2.31 17.84 5.51
N GLY A 95 1.13 17.96 6.14
CA GLY A 95 0.63 19.24 6.66
C GLY A 95 0.25 20.25 5.58
N CYS A 96 0.17 19.84 4.31
CA CYS A 96 -0.20 20.72 3.21
C CYS A 96 -1.72 20.93 3.19
N ASP A 97 -2.17 22.19 3.26
CA ASP A 97 -3.59 22.54 3.10
C ASP A 97 -3.92 22.70 1.61
N VAL A 98 -4.12 21.57 0.93
CA VAL A 98 -4.52 21.53 -0.48
C VAL A 98 -5.97 21.07 -0.57
N LYS A 99 -6.83 21.92 -1.13
CA LYS A 99 -8.22 21.59 -1.42
C LYS A 99 -8.33 20.71 -2.66
N LEU A 100 -8.37 19.40 -2.44
CA LEU A 100 -8.72 18.43 -3.47
C LEU A 100 -10.21 18.55 -3.81
N LYS A 101 -10.55 18.61 -5.10
CA LYS A 101 -11.94 18.70 -5.58
C LYS A 101 -12.24 17.50 -6.47
N ASN A 102 -13.46 16.98 -6.36
CA ASN A 102 -13.96 15.87 -7.19
C ASN A 102 -13.06 14.63 -7.13
N ILE A 103 -12.67 14.21 -5.93
CA ILE A 103 -11.93 12.97 -5.68
C ILE A 103 -12.83 11.94 -5.01
N ASP A 104 -12.58 10.65 -5.27
CA ASP A 104 -13.27 9.55 -4.60
C ASP A 104 -12.64 9.20 -3.24
N GLY A 105 -11.34 9.50 -3.08
CA GLY A 105 -10.59 9.12 -1.89
C GLY A 105 -10.92 9.93 -0.65
N ALA A 106 -10.82 9.29 0.51
CA ALA A 106 -10.92 9.92 1.83
C ALA A 106 -9.57 9.93 2.57
N ASN A 107 -9.37 10.92 3.43
CA ASN A 107 -8.25 10.94 4.37
C ASN A 107 -8.50 9.90 5.49
N GLN A 108 -7.60 8.91 5.61
CA GLN A 108 -7.70 7.77 6.53
C GLN A 108 -6.93 7.97 7.84
#